data_AF-A0A1C5RYM6-F1
#
_entry.id   AF-A0A1C5RYM6-F1
#
_cell.length_a   1.000
_cell.length_b   1.000
_cell.length_c   1.000
_cell.angle_alpha   90.00
_cell.angle_beta   90.00
_cell.angle_gamma   90.00
#
_symmetry.space_group_name_H-M   'P 1'
#
loop_
_entity.id
_entity.type
_entity.pdbx_description
1 polymer ?
#
loop_
_entity_poly.entity_id
_entity_poly.type
_entity_poly.pdbx_seq_one_letter_code
_entity_poly.pdbx_strand_id
1 'polypeptide(L)'
;MAMERGEGRQEGEFIKLIKQVKKKIEKSIPEERCADMLEEDIAVIGKIYDIIKNHPDWEDIRVYETVEGLFLPILPDIMVTIL
;
A
#
# COMPACT_ATOMS: atom_id res chain seq x y z
N MET A 1 -28.93 -8.64 -0.70
CA MET A 1 -27.96 -7.60 -1.11
C MET A 1 -26.58 -8.21 -0.96
N ALA A 2 -25.96 -8.61 -2.07
CA ALA A 2 -24.61 -9.18 -2.11
C ALA A 2 -23.76 -8.27 -3.00
N MET A 3 -23.29 -7.18 -2.41
CA MET A 3 -22.44 -6.13 -2.97
C MET A 3 -21.76 -5.60 -1.69
N GLU A 4 -20.46 -5.64 -1.45
CA GLU A 4 -19.29 -5.73 -2.31
C GLU A 4 -18.28 -6.70 -1.66
N ARG A 5 -17.75 -7.68 -2.39
CA ARG A 5 -16.72 -8.62 -1.87
C ARG A 5 -15.38 -8.54 -2.62
N GLY A 6 -15.27 -7.62 -3.59
CA GLY A 6 -14.06 -7.43 -4.41
C GLY A 6 -13.12 -6.38 -3.82
N GLU A 7 -13.62 -5.18 -3.55
CA GLU A 7 -12.80 -4.02 -3.17
C GLU A 7 -12.19 -4.16 -1.77
N GLY A 8 -12.98 -4.59 -0.77
CA GLY A 8 -12.46 -4.83 0.58
C GLY A 8 -11.38 -5.92 0.66
N ARG A 9 -11.24 -6.77 -0.37
CA ARG A 9 -10.18 -7.79 -0.43
C ARG A 9 -8.85 -7.21 -0.90
N GLN A 10 -8.87 -6.36 -1.93
CA GLN A 10 -7.66 -5.67 -2.41
C GLN A 10 -7.18 -4.62 -1.41
N GLU A 11 -8.10 -3.82 -0.86
CA GLU A 11 -7.81 -2.89 0.23
C GLU A 11 -7.16 -3.63 1.41
N GLY A 12 -7.73 -4.77 1.81
CA GLY A 12 -7.19 -5.59 2.89
C GLY A 12 -5.76 -6.09 2.67
N GLU A 13 -5.40 -6.47 1.44
CA GLU A 13 -4.03 -6.90 1.10
C GLU A 13 -3.06 -5.72 1.09
N PHE A 14 -3.47 -4.55 0.56
CA PHE A 14 -2.61 -3.36 0.56
C PHE A 14 -2.40 -2.80 1.96
N ILE A 15 -3.43 -2.79 2.81
CA ILE A 15 -3.30 -2.43 4.22
C ILE A 15 -2.34 -3.37 4.95
N LYS A 16 -2.35 -4.68 4.64
CA LYS A 16 -1.33 -5.61 5.17
C LYS A 16 0.07 -5.22 4.69
N LEU A 17 0.24 -4.82 3.43
CA LEU A 17 1.51 -4.36 2.91
C LEU A 17 2.03 -3.14 3.70
N ILE A 18 1.18 -2.13 3.92
CA ILE A 18 1.49 -0.93 4.71
C ILE A 18 1.94 -1.31 6.14
N LYS A 19 1.20 -2.20 6.82
CA LYS A 19 1.56 -2.70 8.15
C LYS A 19 2.90 -3.41 8.16
N GLN A 20 3.19 -4.19 7.12
CA GLN A 20 4.48 -4.86 6.99
C GLN A 20 5.61 -3.83 6.82
N VAL A 21 5.45 -2.84 5.95
CA VAL A 21 6.44 -1.77 5.75
C VAL A 21 6.67 -0.98 7.04
N LYS A 22 5.59 -0.60 7.75
CA LYS A 22 5.68 0.09 9.05
C LYS A 22 6.54 -0.69 10.05
N LYS A 23 6.30 -1.99 10.18
CA LYS A 23 7.08 -2.89 11.04
C LYS A 23 8.54 -3.03 10.61
N LYS A 24 8.83 -2.88 9.32
CA LYS A 24 10.20 -2.95 8.78
C LYS A 24 10.95 -1.65 9.06
N ILE A 25 10.27 -0.50 8.98
CA ILE A 25 10.80 0.81 9.40
C ILE A 25 11.18 0.77 10.89
N GLU A 26 10.30 0.25 11.77
CA GLU A 26 10.60 0.09 13.20
C GLU A 26 11.85 -0.77 13.45
N LYS A 27 12.11 -1.75 12.57
CA LYS A 27 13.30 -2.61 12.60
C LYS A 27 14.53 -2.00 11.91
N SER A 28 14.47 -0.74 11.49
CA SER A 28 15.53 -0.05 10.73
C SER A 28 15.93 -0.79 9.44
N ILE A 29 14.95 -1.42 8.77
CA ILE A 29 15.16 -2.06 7.47
C ILE A 29 14.95 -1.00 6.38
N PRO A 30 15.88 -0.84 5.43
CA PRO A 30 15.75 0.13 4.33
C PRO A 30 14.69 -0.30 3.31
N GLU A 31 14.15 0.65 2.56
CA GLU A 31 13.10 0.45 1.55
C GLU A 31 13.48 -0.56 0.46
N GLU A 32 14.72 -0.52 -0.06
CA GLU A 32 15.24 -1.48 -1.06
C GLU A 32 15.11 -2.93 -0.57
N ARG A 33 15.53 -3.17 0.67
CA ARG A 33 15.45 -4.50 1.29
C ARG A 33 14.01 -4.85 1.63
N CYS A 34 13.17 -3.87 1.92
CA CYS A 34 11.76 -4.09 2.17
C CYS A 34 11.03 -4.54 0.89
N ALA A 35 11.36 -3.95 -0.26
CA ALA A 35 10.85 -4.34 -1.58
C ALA A 35 11.25 -5.77 -1.96
N ASP A 36 12.53 -6.11 -1.80
CA ASP A 36 13.03 -7.47 -2.01
C ASP A 36 12.33 -8.51 -1.10
N MET A 37 12.17 -8.20 0.19
CA MET A 37 11.54 -9.11 1.16
C MET A 37 10.02 -9.28 0.98
N LEU A 38 9.35 -8.29 0.41
CA LEU A 38 7.90 -8.30 0.18
C LEU A 38 7.56 -8.71 -1.26
N GLU A 39 8.58 -8.92 -2.10
CA GLU A 39 8.44 -9.22 -3.53
C GLU A 39 7.57 -8.19 -4.27
N GLU A 40 7.66 -6.93 -3.84
CA GLU A 40 6.89 -5.80 -4.35
C GLU A 40 7.78 -4.77 -5.03
N ASP A 41 7.19 -3.93 -5.89
CA ASP A 41 7.93 -2.91 -6.61
C ASP A 41 8.51 -1.86 -5.65
N ILE A 42 9.80 -1.55 -5.83
CA ILE A 42 10.52 -0.58 -5.00
C ILE A 42 9.90 0.82 -5.05
N ALA A 43 9.27 1.21 -6.15
CA ALA A 43 8.58 2.50 -6.24
C ALA A 43 7.33 2.53 -5.35
N VAL A 44 6.57 1.43 -5.30
CA VAL A 44 5.40 1.28 -4.41
C VAL A 44 5.85 1.29 -2.95
N ILE A 45 6.84 0.46 -2.62
CA ILE A 45 7.37 0.40 -1.26
C ILE A 45 8.00 1.71 -0.83
N GLY A 46 8.79 2.35 -1.69
CA GLY A 46 9.41 3.65 -1.43
C GLY A 46 8.38 4.74 -1.14
N LYS A 47 7.26 4.76 -1.88
CA LYS A 47 6.14 5.68 -1.60
C LYS A 47 5.51 5.44 -0.23
N ILE A 48 5.19 4.20 0.09
CA ILE A 48 4.64 3.83 1.41
C ILE A 48 5.63 4.20 2.51
N TYR A 49 6.91 3.91 2.30
CA TYR A 49 7.99 4.12 3.26
C TYR A 49 8.19 5.61 3.56
N ASP A 50 8.20 6.45 2.52
CA ASP A 50 8.30 7.90 2.63
C ASP A 50 7.09 8.49 3.38
N ILE A 51 5.86 8.07 3.04
CA ILE A 51 4.66 8.54 3.73
C ILE A 51 4.69 8.18 5.21
N ILE A 52 5.03 6.94 5.56
CA ILE A 52 5.11 6.51 6.97
C ILE A 52 6.21 7.26 7.71
N LYS A 53 7.35 7.53 7.08
CA LYS A 53 8.44 8.30 7.71
C LYS A 53 8.07 9.77 7.95
N ASN A 54 7.40 10.39 6.98
CA ASN A 54 6.94 11.77 7.09
C ASN A 54 5.74 11.91 8.05
N HIS A 55 4.92 10.86 8.15
CA HIS A 55 3.70 10.83 8.95
C HIS A 55 3.56 9.53 9.77
N PRO A 56 4.38 9.35 10.82
CA PRO A 56 4.37 8.11 11.61
C PRO A 56 3.06 7.89 12.39
N ASP A 57 2.36 8.97 12.73
CA ASP A 57 1.08 8.97 13.44
C ASP A 57 -0.13 8.65 12.53
N TRP A 58 0.07 8.51 11.22
CA TRP A 58 -1.03 8.18 10.32
C TRP A 58 -1.46 6.71 10.48
N GLU A 59 -2.78 6.53 10.40
CA GLU A 59 -3.41 5.22 10.33
C GLU A 59 -3.19 4.59 8.96
N ASP A 60 -3.16 3.25 8.93
CA ASP A 60 -2.84 2.49 7.73
C ASP A 60 -3.79 2.81 6.56
N ILE A 61 -5.07 3.04 6.86
CA ILE A 61 -6.10 3.41 5.87
C ILE A 61 -5.77 4.77 5.23
N ARG A 62 -5.34 5.75 6.02
CA ARG A 62 -4.99 7.06 5.49
C ARG A 62 -3.75 7.00 4.59
N VAL A 63 -2.79 6.14 4.94
CA VAL A 63 -1.62 5.85 4.09
C VAL A 63 -2.08 5.20 2.78
N TYR A 64 -3.00 4.23 2.84
CA TYR A 64 -3.60 3.58 1.67
C TYR A 64 -4.25 4.61 0.74
N GLU A 65 -5.18 5.41 1.25
CA GLU A 65 -5.89 6.44 0.45
C GLU A 65 -4.91 7.45 -0.18
N THR A 66 -3.83 7.78 0.52
CA THR A 66 -2.79 8.68 0.00
C THR A 66 -1.99 8.01 -1.11
N VAL A 67 -1.57 6.76 -0.92
CA VAL A 67 -0.80 6.02 -1.94
C VAL A 67 -1.67 5.75 -3.16
N GLU A 68 -2.88 5.24 -2.97
CA GLU A 68 -3.87 5.02 -4.01
C GLU A 68 -4.10 6.31 -4.80
N GLY A 69 -4.40 7.41 -4.11
CA GLY A 69 -4.60 8.73 -4.70
C GLY A 69 -3.41 9.27 -5.51
N LEU A 70 -2.18 8.88 -5.16
CA LEU A 70 -0.95 9.23 -5.89
C LEU A 70 -0.71 8.36 -7.13
N PHE A 71 -1.24 7.12 -7.15
CA PHE A 71 -1.15 6.19 -8.28
C PHE A 71 -2.36 6.29 -9.26
N LEU A 72 -3.41 7.04 -8.90
CA LEU A 72 -4.60 7.26 -9.74
C LEU A 72 -4.35 7.85 -11.15
N PRO A 73 -3.29 8.62 -11.48
CA PRO A 73 -3.10 9.05 -12.87
C PRO A 73 -2.46 7.99 -13.80
N ILE A 74 -2.11 6.79 -13.29
CA ILE A 74 -1.35 5.76 -14.05
C ILE A 74 -1.91 4.33 -13.96
N LEU A 75 -2.90 4.05 -13.12
CA LEU A 75 -3.60 2.77 -13.19
C LEU A 75 -4.68 2.89 -14.28
N PRO A 76 -4.55 2.19 -15.44
CA PRO A 76 -5.68 2.09 -16.36
C PRO A 76 -6.85 1.45 -15.60
N ASP A 77 -8.06 1.88 -15.93
CA ASP A 77 -9.40 1.45 -15.47
C ASP A 77 -9.68 -0.08 -15.37
N ILE A 78 -8.67 -0.94 -15.46
CA ILE A 78 -8.76 -2.41 -15.56
C ILE A 78 -9.26 -3.07 -14.27
N MET A 79 -9.27 -2.40 -13.11
CA MET A 79 -9.91 -2.96 -11.90
C MET A 79 -11.45 -2.82 -11.91
N VAL A 80 -12.06 -2.14 -12.89
CA VAL A 80 -13.53 -2.09 -13.11
C VAL A 80 -13.98 -3.14 -14.14
N THR A 81 -13.43 -4.35 -14.10
CA THR A 81 -14.00 -5.48 -14.85
C THR A 81 -14.01 -6.73 -13.98
N ILE A 82 -14.93 -6.71 -13.01
CA ILE A 82 -15.52 -7.95 -12.49
C ILE A 82 -16.34 -8.57 -13.62
N LEU A 83 -15.93 -9.76 -14.05
CA LEU A 83 -16.76 -10.79 -14.69
C LEU A 83 -17.39 -11.66 -13.60
#